data_AF-A0AAC8Q7A7-F1
#
_entry.id   AF-A0AAC8Q7A7-F1
#
_cell.length_a   1.000
_cell.length_b   1.000
_cell.length_c   1.000
_cell.angle_alpha   90.00
_cell.angle_beta   90.00
_cell.angle_gamma   90.00
#
_symmetry.space_group_name_H-M   'P 1'
#
loop_
_entity.id
_entity.type
_entity.pdbx_description
1 polymer ?
#
loop_
_entity_poly.entity_id
_entity_poly.type
_entity_poly.pdbx_seq_one_letter_code
_entity_poly.pdbx_strand_id
1 'polypeptide(L)'
;MVLLRFDFETTLGPFHIQHHSRSWLSSRRMAALRYEVDERIPLKSVRERVEIFPEEGRWERPKSRGRSSSLEPLDELSFLYALRMMDLKPGLIHRMDRHFDARRNPVVVRVLRREPLRVPAGEFSTVVVEMEVRDPERFGGRGLLRLYLTDDERRLPVRIESQVPVAGQLVLELEPRPPDNQRSTEP
;
A
#
# COMPACT_ATOMS: atom_id res chain seq x y z
N MET A 1 6.38 4.00 -17.95
CA MET A 1 5.81 3.01 -17.01
C MET A 1 6.83 2.79 -15.91
N VAL A 2 6.39 2.72 -14.66
CA VAL A 2 7.21 2.52 -13.47
C VAL A 2 6.75 1.22 -12.81
N LEU A 3 7.69 0.39 -12.38
CA LEU A 3 7.40 -0.79 -11.59
C LEU A 3 7.61 -0.46 -10.11
N LEU A 4 6.54 -0.46 -9.34
CA LEU A 4 6.59 -0.37 -7.88
C LEU A 4 6.68 -1.77 -7.31
N ARG A 5 7.46 -1.91 -6.23
CA ARG A 5 7.58 -3.15 -5.45
C ARG A 5 7.45 -2.83 -3.98
N PHE A 6 6.73 -3.68 -3.25
CA PHE A 6 6.65 -3.61 -1.81
C PHE A 6 6.64 -5.03 -1.26
N ASP A 7 7.70 -5.33 -0.53
CA ASP A 7 8.04 -6.65 -0.01
C ASP A 7 8.30 -6.52 1.49
N PHE A 8 7.70 -7.39 2.30
CA PHE A 8 8.02 -7.48 3.72
C PHE A 8 7.83 -8.91 4.23
N GLU A 9 8.56 -9.22 5.29
CA GLU A 9 8.37 -10.43 6.09
C GLU A 9 8.26 -10.01 7.55
N THR A 10 7.27 -10.55 8.27
CA THR A 10 7.06 -10.19 9.66
C THR A 10 6.34 -11.31 10.42
N THR A 11 6.28 -11.18 11.73
CA THR A 11 5.62 -12.14 12.61
C THR A 11 4.56 -11.43 13.43
N LEU A 12 3.31 -11.90 13.35
CA LEU A 12 2.18 -11.42 14.13
C LEU A 12 1.71 -12.54 15.06
N GLY A 13 2.16 -12.51 16.31
CA GLY A 13 1.94 -13.60 17.26
C GLY A 13 2.64 -14.90 16.79
N PRO A 14 1.94 -16.03 16.66
CA PRO A 14 2.53 -17.26 16.12
C PRO A 14 2.59 -17.28 14.58
N PHE A 15 2.12 -16.22 13.91
CA PHE A 15 1.92 -16.23 12.48
C PHE A 15 3.04 -15.51 11.73
N HIS A 16 3.73 -16.24 10.86
CA HIS A 16 4.69 -15.64 9.93
C HIS A 16 3.98 -15.19 8.66
N ILE A 17 4.16 -13.93 8.30
CA ILE A 17 3.53 -13.28 7.15
C ILE A 17 4.63 -12.89 6.16
N GLN A 18 4.52 -13.39 4.93
CA GLN A 18 5.34 -12.93 3.81
C GLN A 18 4.43 -12.23 2.81
N HIS A 19 4.82 -11.04 2.36
CA HIS A 19 4.06 -10.27 1.39
C HIS A 19 4.96 -9.77 0.29
N HIS A 20 4.55 -10.02 -0.94
CA HIS A 20 5.18 -9.51 -2.14
C HIS A 20 4.11 -8.87 -3.02
N SER A 21 4.28 -7.58 -3.32
CA SER A 21 3.36 -6.87 -4.21
C SER A 21 4.08 -6.06 -5.27
N ARG A 22 3.47 -5.98 -6.44
CA ARG A 22 3.98 -5.26 -7.60
C ARG A 22 2.86 -4.47 -8.25
N SER A 23 3.16 -3.22 -8.61
CA SER A 23 2.25 -2.36 -9.37
C SER A 23 2.96 -1.80 -10.59
N TRP A 24 2.35 -1.97 -11.76
CA TRP A 24 2.79 -1.35 -13.00
C TRP A 24 2.03 -0.04 -13.17
N LEU A 25 2.71 1.07 -12.87
CA LEU A 25 2.13 2.40 -12.85
C LEU A 25 2.50 3.17 -14.13
N SER A 26 1.52 3.78 -14.77
CA SER A 26 1.79 4.78 -15.82
C SER A 26 2.36 6.05 -15.18
N SER A 27 3.62 6.38 -15.47
CA SER A 27 4.27 7.59 -14.96
C SER A 27 3.64 8.89 -15.45
N ARG A 28 2.97 8.86 -16.62
CA ARG A 28 2.36 10.05 -17.21
C ARG A 28 0.99 10.35 -16.60
N ARG A 29 0.17 9.32 -16.40
CA ARG A 29 -1.22 9.46 -15.92
C ARG A 29 -1.37 9.14 -14.44
N MET A 30 -0.32 8.64 -13.80
CA MET A 30 -0.39 8.09 -12.44
C MET A 30 -1.53 7.07 -12.32
N ALA A 31 -1.64 6.17 -13.30
CA ALA A 31 -2.72 5.20 -13.41
C ALA A 31 -2.14 3.78 -13.41
N ALA A 32 -2.65 2.91 -12.53
CA ALA A 32 -2.27 1.51 -12.43
C ALA A 32 -2.75 0.76 -13.68
N LEU A 33 -1.86 -0.09 -14.20
CA LEU A 33 -2.08 -0.92 -15.38
C LEU A 33 -2.18 -2.41 -14.99
N ARG A 34 -1.48 -2.78 -13.92
CA ARG A 34 -1.48 -4.13 -13.38
C ARG A 34 -1.11 -4.09 -11.91
N TYR A 35 -1.76 -4.94 -11.14
CA TYR A 35 -1.40 -5.22 -9.75
C TYR A 35 -1.21 -6.72 -9.56
N GLU A 36 -0.14 -7.10 -8.87
CA GLU A 36 0.11 -8.47 -8.45
C GLU A 36 0.40 -8.49 -6.95
N VAL A 37 -0.16 -9.49 -6.26
CA VAL A 37 0.14 -9.77 -4.86
C VAL A 37 0.30 -11.27 -4.65
N ASP A 38 1.33 -11.65 -3.90
CA ASP A 38 1.54 -12.96 -3.30
C ASP A 38 1.71 -12.72 -1.79
N GLU A 39 0.69 -13.08 -1.01
CA GLU A 39 0.67 -12.94 0.45
C GLU A 39 0.52 -14.34 1.05
N ARG A 40 1.44 -14.71 1.94
CA ARG A 40 1.44 -15.99 2.65
C ARG A 40 1.22 -15.71 4.13
N ILE A 41 0.13 -16.24 4.64
CA ILE A 41 -0.25 -16.22 6.05
C ILE A 41 -0.49 -17.68 6.46
N PRO A 42 -0.34 -18.06 7.73
CA PRO A 42 -0.63 -19.43 8.13
C PRO A 42 -2.07 -19.81 7.80
N LEU A 43 -2.25 -20.98 7.20
CA LEU A 43 -3.52 -21.52 6.71
C LEU A 43 -4.13 -20.81 5.48
N LYS A 44 -3.55 -19.70 4.98
CA LYS A 44 -4.09 -18.97 3.83
C LYS A 44 -2.98 -18.34 2.98
N SER A 45 -2.95 -18.68 1.70
CA SER A 45 -2.14 -17.98 0.70
C SER A 45 -3.05 -17.25 -0.27
N VAL A 46 -2.76 -15.96 -0.49
CA VAL A 46 -3.43 -15.14 -1.50
C VAL A 46 -2.46 -14.94 -2.65
N ARG A 47 -2.88 -15.33 -3.85
CA ARG A 47 -2.18 -14.96 -5.08
C ARG A 47 -3.19 -14.34 -6.02
N GLU A 48 -3.04 -13.06 -6.29
CA GLU A 48 -3.92 -12.31 -7.18
C GLU A 48 -3.11 -11.56 -8.23
N ARG A 49 -3.64 -11.57 -9.45
CA ARG A 49 -3.21 -10.72 -10.56
C ARG A 49 -4.44 -10.02 -11.09
N VAL A 50 -4.36 -8.69 -11.16
CA VAL A 50 -5.39 -7.83 -11.72
C VAL A 50 -4.78 -7.06 -12.89
N GLU A 51 -5.40 -7.19 -14.07
CA GLU A 51 -5.13 -6.31 -15.20
C GLU A 51 -6.12 -5.14 -15.15
N ILE A 52 -5.62 -3.92 -15.32
CA ILE A 52 -6.40 -2.69 -15.21
C ILE A 52 -6.29 -1.99 -16.55
N PHE A 53 -7.43 -1.60 -17.12
CA PHE A 53 -7.55 -0.94 -18.42
C PHE A 53 -8.11 0.47 -18.20
N PRO A 54 -7.27 1.47 -17.84
CA PRO A 54 -7.74 2.81 -17.53
C PRO A 54 -8.59 3.44 -18.63
N GLU A 55 -8.20 3.29 -19.89
CA GLU A 55 -8.90 3.91 -21.04
C GLU A 55 -10.29 3.33 -21.29
N GLU A 56 -10.49 2.08 -20.87
CA GLU A 56 -11.76 1.37 -20.99
C GLU A 56 -12.59 1.47 -19.69
N GLY A 57 -12.02 2.03 -18.62
CA GLY A 57 -12.67 2.13 -17.31
C GLY A 57 -13.05 0.77 -16.72
N ARG A 58 -12.24 -0.26 -16.96
CA ARG A 58 -12.47 -1.64 -16.49
C ARG A 58 -11.22 -2.29 -15.93
N TRP A 59 -11.42 -3.38 -15.20
CA TRP A 59 -10.36 -4.25 -14.71
C TRP A 59 -10.83 -5.71 -14.75
N GLU A 60 -9.89 -6.64 -14.78
CA GLU A 60 -10.18 -8.07 -14.75
C GLU A 60 -9.13 -8.86 -13.98
N ARG A 61 -9.57 -9.99 -13.43
CA ARG A 61 -8.76 -11.03 -12.78
C ARG A 61 -9.37 -12.40 -13.13
N PRO A 62 -8.71 -13.52 -12.84
CA PRO A 62 -9.15 -14.85 -13.34
C PRO A 62 -10.61 -15.22 -13.04
N LYS A 63 -11.16 -14.79 -11.90
CA LYS A 63 -12.54 -15.13 -11.47
C LYS A 63 -13.49 -13.93 -11.36
N SER A 64 -13.05 -12.72 -11.71
CA SER A 64 -13.86 -11.52 -11.54
C SER A 64 -13.45 -10.42 -12.50
N ARG A 65 -14.37 -9.51 -12.77
CA ARG A 65 -14.13 -8.30 -13.54
C ARG A 65 -15.03 -7.19 -13.01
N GLY A 66 -14.68 -5.96 -13.30
CA GLY A 66 -15.49 -4.83 -12.86
C GLY A 66 -15.17 -3.54 -13.61
N ARG A 67 -15.83 -2.47 -13.15
CA ARG A 67 -15.63 -1.12 -13.64
C ARG A 67 -14.79 -0.33 -12.64
N SER A 68 -14.00 0.59 -13.18
CA SER A 68 -13.31 1.62 -12.41
C SER A 68 -14.15 2.89 -12.39
N SER A 69 -14.13 3.60 -11.27
CA SER A 69 -14.80 4.90 -11.11
C SER A 69 -14.00 6.07 -11.70
N SER A 70 -12.75 5.83 -12.07
CA SER A 70 -11.83 6.82 -12.64
C SER A 70 -11.04 6.23 -13.81
N LEU A 71 -10.65 7.08 -14.77
CA LEU A 71 -9.69 6.75 -15.85
C LEU A 71 -8.23 6.90 -15.39
N GLU A 72 -8.02 7.23 -14.12
CA GLU A 72 -6.73 7.22 -13.44
C GLU A 72 -6.77 6.29 -12.21
N PRO A 73 -7.14 5.00 -12.40
CA PRO A 73 -7.28 4.06 -11.29
C PRO A 73 -5.93 3.80 -10.62
N LEU A 74 -5.99 3.46 -9.34
CA LEU A 74 -4.87 3.07 -8.48
C LEU A 74 -5.22 1.73 -7.82
N ASP A 75 -4.19 0.93 -7.61
CA ASP A 75 -4.16 -0.21 -6.71
C ASP A 75 -3.57 0.18 -5.35
N GLU A 76 -3.50 -0.75 -4.41
CA GLU A 76 -3.02 -0.54 -3.05
C GLU A 76 -1.63 0.07 -2.99
N LEU A 77 -0.68 -0.45 -3.78
CA LEU A 77 0.71 0.00 -3.75
C LEU A 77 0.86 1.36 -4.43
N SER A 78 0.17 1.56 -5.54
CA SER A 78 0.17 2.85 -6.24
C SER A 78 -0.57 3.94 -5.46
N PHE A 79 -1.52 3.61 -4.58
CA PHE A 79 -2.05 4.55 -3.59
C PHE A 79 -0.98 5.01 -2.60
N LEU A 80 -0.23 4.08 -1.99
CA LEU A 80 0.88 4.43 -1.09
C LEU A 80 1.91 5.32 -1.79
N TYR A 81 2.21 5.05 -3.05
CA TYR A 81 3.09 5.88 -3.86
C TYR A 81 2.48 7.27 -4.15
N ALA A 82 1.19 7.35 -4.45
CA ALA A 82 0.50 8.60 -4.74
C ALA A 82 0.48 9.58 -3.54
N LEU A 83 0.47 9.07 -2.29
CA LEU A 83 0.58 9.90 -1.08
C LEU A 83 1.80 10.81 -1.09
N ARG A 84 2.89 10.35 -1.73
CA ARG A 84 4.16 11.10 -1.86
C ARG A 84 4.02 12.35 -2.72
N MET A 85 2.92 12.49 -3.47
CA MET A 85 2.69 13.61 -4.38
C MET A 85 1.62 14.59 -3.88
N MET A 86 0.99 14.33 -2.73
CA MET A 86 -0.17 15.10 -2.25
C MET A 86 0.22 16.38 -1.50
N ASP A 87 -0.72 17.18 -1.01
CA ASP A 87 -0.40 18.14 0.05
C ASP A 87 -0.58 17.45 1.41
N LEU A 88 0.51 17.28 2.15
CA LEU A 88 0.51 16.64 3.47
C LEU A 88 0.63 17.65 4.60
N LYS A 89 -0.02 18.81 4.46
CA LYS A 89 -0.21 19.74 5.57
C LYS A 89 -1.21 19.17 6.59
N PRO A 90 -0.87 19.12 7.90
CA PRO A 90 -1.79 18.67 8.95
C PRO A 90 -3.14 19.40 8.91
N GLY A 91 -4.21 18.65 9.15
CA GLY A 91 -5.60 19.12 9.07
C GLY A 91 -6.25 18.95 7.70
N LEU A 92 -5.49 18.65 6.65
CA LEU A 92 -6.06 18.36 5.33
C LEU A 92 -6.72 16.98 5.28
N ILE A 93 -7.81 16.91 4.51
CA ILE A 93 -8.52 15.67 4.20
C ILE A 93 -8.63 15.55 2.69
N HIS A 94 -8.16 14.43 2.16
CA HIS A 94 -8.24 14.11 0.74
C HIS A 94 -9.16 12.91 0.54
N ARG A 95 -10.14 13.06 -0.35
CA ARG A 95 -11.03 11.97 -0.76
C ARG A 95 -10.71 11.60 -2.20
N MET A 96 -10.44 10.32 -2.44
CA MET A 96 -10.07 9.80 -3.76
C MET A 96 -10.97 8.64 -4.15
N ASP A 97 -11.75 8.80 -5.21
CA ASP A 97 -12.55 7.72 -5.83
C ASP A 97 -11.73 7.04 -6.96
N ARG A 98 -10.48 6.69 -6.63
CA ARG A 98 -9.47 6.23 -7.59
C ARG A 98 -9.07 4.77 -7.45
N HIS A 99 -9.62 4.02 -6.50
CA HIS A 99 -9.38 2.58 -6.46
C HIS A 99 -9.91 1.91 -7.74
N PHE A 100 -9.14 0.99 -8.33
CA PHE A 100 -9.50 0.34 -9.60
C PHE A 100 -10.87 -0.36 -9.53
N ASP A 101 -11.18 -1.01 -8.40
CA ASP A 101 -12.51 -1.53 -8.09
C ASP A 101 -13.39 -0.44 -7.47
N ALA A 102 -14.42 -0.02 -8.20
CA ALA A 102 -15.37 1.00 -7.76
C ALA A 102 -16.00 0.71 -6.38
N ARG A 103 -16.16 -0.57 -6.01
CA ARG A 103 -16.74 -0.98 -4.72
C ARG A 103 -15.86 -0.63 -3.53
N ARG A 104 -14.56 -0.42 -3.75
CA ARG A 104 -13.57 -0.10 -2.72
C ARG A 104 -13.34 1.40 -2.56
N ASN A 105 -14.10 2.22 -3.30
CA ASN A 105 -14.08 3.67 -3.17
C ASN A 105 -15.11 4.20 -2.18
N PRO A 106 -14.86 5.37 -1.56
CA PRO A 106 -13.61 6.14 -1.64
C PRO A 106 -12.47 5.55 -0.81
N VAL A 107 -11.26 5.98 -1.13
CA VAL A 107 -10.15 6.05 -0.16
C VAL A 107 -10.13 7.46 0.44
N VAL A 108 -10.06 7.56 1.76
CA VAL A 108 -10.00 8.85 2.47
C VAL A 108 -8.69 8.95 3.24
N VAL A 109 -7.94 10.01 2.98
CA VAL A 109 -6.64 10.28 3.63
C VAL A 109 -6.80 11.51 4.51
N ARG A 110 -6.49 11.39 5.80
CA ARG A 110 -6.47 12.49 6.77
C ARG A 110 -5.04 12.74 7.19
N VAL A 111 -4.56 13.96 7.02
CA VAL A 111 -3.24 14.35 7.48
C VAL A 111 -3.35 14.79 8.93
N LEU A 112 -2.78 14.02 9.85
CA LEU A 112 -3.03 14.19 11.27
C LEU A 112 -2.11 15.24 11.88
N ARG A 113 -0.79 14.98 11.85
CA ARG A 113 0.22 15.77 12.57
C ARG A 113 1.61 15.51 12.01
N ARG A 114 2.59 16.26 12.52
CA ARG A 114 4.01 15.97 12.36
C ARG A 114 4.58 15.52 13.70
N GLU A 115 5.44 14.50 13.68
CA GLU A 115 6.18 14.07 14.87
C GLU A 115 7.51 13.40 14.47
N PRO A 116 8.56 13.51 15.30
CA PRO A 116 9.72 12.66 15.15
C PRO A 116 9.35 11.21 15.47
N LEU A 117 9.86 10.28 14.68
CA LEU A 117 9.68 8.85 14.88
C LEU A 117 11.04 8.14 14.79
N ARG A 118 11.35 7.33 15.79
CA ARG A 118 12.51 6.42 15.78
C ARG A 118 12.06 5.03 15.38
N VAL A 119 12.69 4.48 14.35
CA VAL A 119 12.52 3.12 13.81
C VAL A 119 13.90 2.44 13.74
N PRO A 120 14.01 1.13 13.44
CA PRO A 120 15.30 0.46 13.35
C PRO A 120 16.29 1.11 12.38
N ALA A 121 15.81 1.71 11.28
CA ALA A 121 16.65 2.43 10.32
C ALA A 121 17.14 3.81 10.80
N GLY A 122 16.68 4.31 11.94
CA GLY A 122 17.10 5.61 12.50
C GLY A 122 15.93 6.48 12.96
N GLU A 123 16.21 7.77 13.13
CA GLU A 123 15.22 8.77 13.53
C GLU A 123 14.86 9.67 12.35
N PHE A 124 13.57 9.90 12.15
CA PHE A 124 13.02 10.68 11.05
C PHE A 124 12.05 11.72 11.59
N SER A 125 12.10 12.93 11.03
CA SER A 125 10.94 13.82 11.11
C SER A 125 9.85 13.27 10.19
N THR A 126 8.64 13.08 10.69
CA THR A 126 7.56 12.43 9.93
C THR A 126 6.30 13.26 9.88
N VAL A 127 5.54 13.10 8.80
CA VAL A 127 4.12 13.43 8.73
C VAL A 127 3.30 12.16 8.88
N VAL A 128 2.35 12.19 9.80
CA VAL A 128 1.45 11.07 10.11
C VAL A 128 0.16 11.26 9.34
N VAL A 129 -0.19 10.27 8.53
CA VAL A 129 -1.45 10.23 7.79
C VAL A 129 -2.26 9.00 8.17
N GLU A 130 -3.56 9.16 8.19
CA GLU A 130 -4.51 8.06 8.35
C GLU A 130 -5.22 7.83 7.02
N MET A 131 -5.20 6.60 6.54
CA MET A 131 -5.84 6.19 5.30
C MET A 131 -6.96 5.19 5.61
N GLU A 132 -8.19 5.63 5.39
CA GLU A 132 -9.40 4.81 5.50
C GLU A 132 -9.72 4.20 4.13
N VAL A 133 -9.77 2.88 4.07
CA VAL A 133 -10.01 2.09 2.84
C VAL A 133 -11.24 1.22 3.00
N ARG A 134 -11.90 0.87 1.90
CA ARG A 134 -12.99 -0.13 1.89
C ARG A 134 -12.46 -1.44 1.34
N ASP A 135 -12.53 -2.47 2.15
CA ASP A 135 -12.16 -3.83 1.75
C ASP A 135 -12.91 -4.83 2.64
N PRO A 136 -14.09 -5.31 2.20
CA PRO A 136 -14.85 -6.31 2.93
C PRO A 136 -14.09 -7.62 3.12
N GLU A 137 -13.23 -7.99 2.17
CA GLU A 137 -12.50 -9.26 2.21
C GLU A 137 -11.35 -9.22 3.22
N ARG A 138 -10.65 -8.08 3.33
CA ARG A 138 -9.52 -7.91 4.27
C ARG A 138 -9.93 -7.40 5.64
N PHE A 139 -10.86 -6.46 5.72
CA PHE A 139 -11.21 -5.76 6.96
C PHE A 139 -12.65 -6.01 7.44
N GLY A 140 -13.44 -6.83 6.74
CA GLY A 140 -14.86 -7.00 7.06
C GLY A 140 -15.71 -5.74 6.82
N GLY A 141 -15.17 -4.76 6.09
CA GLY A 141 -15.85 -3.51 5.76
C GLY A 141 -14.86 -2.41 5.44
N ARG A 142 -14.47 -1.65 6.48
CA ARG A 142 -13.49 -0.57 6.36
C ARG A 142 -12.21 -0.89 7.13
N GLY A 143 -11.07 -0.60 6.52
CA GLY A 143 -9.76 -0.67 7.14
C GLY A 143 -9.23 0.72 7.45
N LEU A 144 -8.46 0.81 8.52
CA LEU A 144 -7.75 2.03 8.91
C LEU A 144 -6.26 1.74 8.95
N LEU A 145 -5.50 2.44 8.10
CA LEU A 145 -4.05 2.39 8.09
C LEU A 145 -3.50 3.70 8.65
N ARG A 146 -2.49 3.63 9.49
CA ARG A 146 -1.68 4.80 9.90
C ARG A 146 -0.32 4.70 9.23
N LEU A 147 0.04 5.72 8.48
CA LEU A 147 1.27 5.78 7.70
C LEU A 147 2.12 6.92 8.21
N TYR A 148 3.38 6.64 8.43
CA TYR A 148 4.39 7.62 8.81
C TYR A 148 5.30 7.81 7.60
N LEU A 149 5.23 9.01 7.02
CA LEU A 149 6.03 9.38 5.85
C LEU A 149 7.10 10.38 6.31
N THR A 150 8.30 10.35 5.73
CA THR A 150 9.31 11.39 6.00
C THR A 150 8.75 12.79 5.70
N ASP A 151 9.04 13.76 6.56
CA ASP A 151 8.66 15.17 6.35
C ASP A 151 9.73 15.89 5.52
N ASP A 152 10.00 15.33 4.35
CA ASP A 152 10.87 15.88 3.31
C ASP A 152 10.18 15.80 1.95
N GLU A 153 10.84 16.22 0.87
CA GLU A 153 10.27 16.15 -0.47
C GLU A 153 10.04 14.72 -0.97
N ARG A 154 10.73 13.72 -0.38
CA ARG A 154 10.67 12.33 -0.82
C ARG A 154 9.47 11.60 -0.23
N ARG A 155 9.10 11.92 1.01
CA ARG A 155 7.94 11.36 1.74
C ARG A 155 7.95 9.84 1.77
N LEU A 156 9.09 9.28 2.11
CA LEU A 156 9.28 7.84 2.19
C LEU A 156 8.45 7.27 3.33
N PRO A 157 7.67 6.20 3.12
CA PRO A 157 7.06 5.48 4.23
C PRO A 157 8.16 4.87 5.11
N VAL A 158 8.14 5.22 6.39
CA VAL A 158 9.08 4.70 7.41
C VAL A 158 8.39 3.80 8.43
N ARG A 159 7.07 3.92 8.58
CA ARG A 159 6.25 3.00 9.36
C ARG A 159 4.84 2.91 8.81
N ILE A 160 4.27 1.71 8.81
CA ILE A 160 2.90 1.43 8.41
C ILE A 160 2.24 0.62 9.53
N GLU A 161 1.11 1.09 10.01
CA GLU A 161 0.28 0.38 10.97
C GLU A 161 -1.06 0.05 10.33
N SER A 162 -1.55 -1.17 10.53
CA SER A 162 -2.89 -1.56 10.12
C SER A 162 -3.51 -2.44 11.19
N GLN A 163 -4.80 -2.23 11.47
CA GLN A 163 -5.57 -3.22 12.22
C GLN A 163 -5.90 -4.40 11.31
N VAL A 164 -5.62 -5.61 11.77
CA VAL A 164 -5.99 -6.85 11.10
C VAL A 164 -7.10 -7.49 11.94
N PRO A 165 -8.31 -7.69 11.40
CA PRO A 165 -9.37 -8.36 12.14
C PRO A 165 -8.87 -9.69 12.70
N VAL A 166 -9.17 -9.97 13.96
CA VAL A 166 -8.82 -11.22 14.68
C VAL A 166 -7.32 -11.36 15.03
N ALA A 167 -6.39 -10.79 14.25
CA ALA A 167 -4.94 -10.97 14.45
C ALA A 167 -4.25 -9.82 15.21
N GLY A 168 -4.95 -8.71 15.47
CA GLY A 168 -4.42 -7.57 16.22
C GLY A 168 -3.87 -6.47 15.31
N GLN A 169 -2.76 -5.84 15.71
CA GLN A 169 -2.14 -4.74 14.97
C GLN A 169 -0.90 -5.22 14.23
N LEU A 170 -0.89 -5.04 12.90
CA LEU A 170 0.30 -5.19 12.08
C LEU A 170 1.08 -3.87 12.11
N VAL A 171 2.36 -3.94 12.46
CA VAL A 171 3.29 -2.80 12.42
C VAL A 171 4.47 -3.20 11.54
N LEU A 172 4.70 -2.41 10.49
CA LEU A 172 5.84 -2.53 9.59
C LEU A 172 6.71 -1.29 9.77
N GLU A 173 8.01 -1.47 9.97
CA GLU A 173 8.97 -0.38 10.15
C GLU A 173 10.08 -0.48 9.11
N LEU A 174 10.64 0.65 8.73
CA LEU A 174 11.80 0.69 7.86
C LEU A 174 13.00 0.13 8.63
N GLU A 175 13.58 -0.92 8.08
CA GLU A 175 14.79 -1.54 8.59
C GLU A 175 16.01 -1.11 7.76
N PRO A 176 17.19 -1.00 8.39
CA PRO A 176 18.41 -0.80 7.65
C PRO A 176 18.65 -2.01 6.75
N ARG A 177 19.05 -1.77 5.50
CA ARG A 177 19.43 -2.87 4.60
C ARG A 177 20.57 -3.65 5.25
N PRO A 178 20.45 -4.97 5.47
CA PRO A 178 21.58 -5.76 5.93
C PRO A 178 22.72 -5.64 4.92
N PRO A 179 24.00 -5.63 5.36
CA PRO A 179 25.12 -5.64 4.45
C PRO A 179 24.96 -6.81 3.46
N ASP A 180 25.18 -6.57 2.17
CA ASP A 180 25.06 -7.59 1.12
C ASP A 180 26.04 -8.73 1.45
N ASN A 181 25.54 -9.80 2.08
CA ASN A 181 26.27 -11.03 2.24
C ASN A 181 25.48 -12.11 1.49
N GLN A 182 26.03 -12.50 0.34
CA GLN A 182 25.57 -13.57 -0.55
C GLN A 182 24.28 -13.29 -1.34
N ARG A 183 24.43 -12.57 -2.47
CA ARG A 183 23.78 -13.08 -3.69
C ARG A 183 24.49 -14.37 -4.04
N SER A 184 24.00 -15.48 -3.52
CA SER A 184 24.31 -16.79 -4.06
C SER A 184 24.00 -16.73 -5.55
N THR A 185 25.07 -16.78 -6.32
CA THR A 185 25.07 -17.22 -7.70
C THR A 185 24.24 -18.49 -7.79
N GLU A 186 23.12 -18.45 -8.48
CA GLU A 186 22.57 -19.63 -9.13
C GLU A 186 22.01 -19.23 -10.50
N PRO A 187 22.08 -20.16 -11.46
CA PRO A 187 22.75 -19.97 -12.75
C PRO A 187 21.91 -19.32 -13.86
#